data_AF-A0A0F5J542-F1
#
_entry.id   AF-A0A0F5J542-F1
#
_cell.length_a   1.000
_cell.length_b   1.000
_cell.length_c   1.000
_cell.angle_alpha   90.00
_cell.angle_beta   90.00
_cell.angle_gamma   90.00
#
_symmetry.space_group_name_H-M   'P 1'
#
loop_
_entity.id
_entity.type
_entity.pdbx_description
1 polymer ?
#
loop_
_entity_poly.entity_id
_entity_poly.type
_entity_poly.pdbx_seq_one_letter_code
_entity_poly.pdbx_strand_id
1 'polypeptide(L)'
;MRSFLCLFACGLLFTGCGKEPLNQMLNPDSITEVDYQQSINEIYSKHAEFVTFVNELDAAYLEVNDKTEYSSVKEKKYTGGDPLIEQLWNDAYAISSSRVNPTLDIMYTTTNPTNNINERSIGQLLAIRGHIYLQLALWYGKAPLVLKIWDGGSPIFPESNRNKILDEVIADLEAALLYYTDSEYTYMKREQIRQYLIQAYSLKGELSRVVLLLKDENVSGNAFYAALNNWLTGEKKGKVMETYKSTYSTSHNYAGKLLLNTMEYDQTYFGWPDNHLSIFPIPSHEVSTNQGVTQNPGY
;
A
#
# COMPACT_ATOMS: atom_id res chain seq x y z
N MET A 1 14.03 -42.77 -25.24
CA MET A 1 13.81 -42.63 -23.79
C MET A 1 14.60 -41.43 -23.31
N ARG A 2 13.94 -40.27 -23.16
CA ARG A 2 14.57 -39.03 -22.70
C ARG A 2 13.98 -38.66 -21.34
N SER A 3 14.91 -38.35 -20.45
CA SER A 3 14.80 -38.09 -19.03
C SER A 3 13.83 -36.97 -18.67
N PHE A 4 13.04 -37.16 -17.63
CA PHE A 4 12.49 -36.06 -16.82
C PHE A 4 13.46 -35.83 -15.66
N LEU A 5 14.26 -34.76 -15.76
CA LEU A 5 14.93 -34.14 -14.63
C LEU A 5 13.94 -33.14 -14.02
N CYS A 6 13.45 -33.41 -12.81
CA CYS A 6 12.83 -32.40 -11.97
C CYS A 6 13.94 -31.43 -11.50
N LEU A 7 14.04 -30.27 -12.14
CA LEU A 7 14.84 -29.15 -11.65
C LEU A 7 13.96 -28.32 -10.72
N PHE A 8 14.24 -28.43 -9.42
CA PHE A 8 13.83 -27.49 -8.40
C PHE A 8 14.41 -26.10 -8.75
N ALA A 9 13.56 -25.17 -9.14
CA ALA A 9 13.91 -23.76 -9.23
C ALA A 9 13.51 -23.09 -7.90
N CYS A 10 14.48 -22.98 -6.99
CA CYS A 10 14.38 -22.11 -5.82
C CYS A 10 14.42 -20.65 -6.27
N GLY A 11 13.28 -19.96 -6.16
CA GLY A 11 13.17 -18.50 -6.24
C GLY A 11 11.93 -18.09 -5.47
N LEU A 12 12.13 -17.42 -4.32
CA LEU A 12 11.11 -16.97 -3.36
C LEU A 12 10.26 -18.10 -2.74
N LEU A 13 10.79 -18.75 -1.70
CA LEU A 13 10.00 -19.63 -0.83
C LEU A 13 9.18 -18.76 0.16
N PHE A 14 7.97 -18.38 -0.24
CA PHE A 14 6.97 -17.83 0.68
C PHE A 14 6.38 -18.98 1.52
N THR A 15 6.94 -19.24 2.71
CA THR A 15 6.35 -20.19 3.66
C THR A 15 5.22 -19.52 4.44
N GLY A 16 4.09 -19.30 3.78
CA GLY A 16 2.81 -19.03 4.43
C GLY A 16 1.94 -20.28 4.33
N CYS A 17 1.86 -21.07 5.41
CA CYS A 17 0.93 -22.20 5.47
C CYS A 17 -0.51 -21.67 5.48
N GLY A 18 -1.20 -21.79 4.35
CA GLY A 18 -2.61 -21.44 4.24
C GLY A 18 -3.06 -21.40 2.79
N LYS A 19 -3.52 -22.55 2.27
CA LYS A 19 -4.15 -22.82 0.96
C LYS A 19 -3.44 -22.22 -0.26
N GLU A 20 -3.10 -23.08 -1.22
CA GLU A 20 -2.46 -22.68 -2.47
C GLU A 20 -3.22 -21.50 -3.13
N PRO A 21 -2.50 -20.48 -3.64
CA PRO A 21 -3.14 -19.42 -4.39
C PRO A 21 -3.89 -20.01 -5.59
N LEU A 22 -4.98 -19.36 -5.99
CA LEU A 22 -5.94 -19.75 -7.04
C LEU A 22 -5.29 -20.22 -8.38
N ASN A 23 -4.01 -19.95 -8.58
CA ASN A 23 -3.19 -20.39 -9.72
C ASN A 23 -3.24 -21.90 -10.03
N GLN A 24 -3.62 -22.78 -9.09
CA GLN A 24 -3.75 -24.21 -9.39
C GLN A 24 -5.13 -24.67 -9.89
N MET A 25 -6.16 -23.81 -9.98
CA MET A 25 -7.53 -24.29 -10.25
C MET A 25 -8.36 -23.46 -11.24
N LEU A 26 -7.75 -22.77 -12.21
CA LEU A 26 -8.54 -21.95 -13.14
C LEU A 26 -8.37 -22.42 -14.58
N ASN A 27 -9.39 -23.10 -15.08
CA ASN A 27 -9.67 -23.13 -16.51
C ASN A 27 -10.37 -21.79 -16.85
N PRO A 28 -9.76 -20.89 -17.65
CA PRO A 28 -10.33 -19.58 -17.98
C PRO A 28 -11.75 -19.66 -18.56
N ASP A 29 -12.08 -20.79 -19.19
CA ASP A 29 -13.37 -21.02 -19.85
C ASP A 29 -14.51 -21.41 -18.89
N SER A 30 -14.25 -21.57 -17.58
CA SER A 30 -15.25 -22.05 -16.61
C SER A 30 -15.30 -21.27 -15.28
N ILE A 31 -14.68 -20.10 -15.19
CA ILE A 31 -14.67 -19.27 -13.96
C ILE A 31 -16.04 -18.60 -13.77
N THR A 32 -16.62 -18.77 -12.58
CA THR A 32 -17.90 -18.16 -12.21
C THR A 32 -17.73 -16.87 -11.41
N GLU A 33 -18.81 -16.09 -11.29
CA GLU A 33 -18.86 -14.94 -10.38
C GLU A 33 -18.54 -15.30 -8.92
N VAL A 34 -18.98 -16.48 -8.47
CA VAL A 34 -18.71 -16.97 -7.11
C VAL A 34 -17.22 -17.19 -6.90
N ASP A 35 -16.52 -17.72 -7.90
CA ASP A 35 -15.08 -17.93 -7.84
C ASP A 35 -14.31 -16.61 -7.75
N TYR A 36 -14.73 -15.59 -8.52
CA TYR A 36 -14.18 -14.25 -8.42
C TYR A 36 -14.41 -13.62 -7.05
N GLN A 37 -15.63 -13.67 -6.54
CA GLN A 37 -15.95 -13.07 -5.25
C GLN A 37 -15.22 -13.79 -4.10
N GLN A 38 -15.07 -15.11 -4.15
CA GLN A 38 -14.30 -15.85 -3.17
C GLN A 38 -12.82 -15.42 -3.18
N SER A 39 -12.21 -15.32 -4.37
CA SER A 39 -10.83 -14.84 -4.52
C SER A 39 -10.66 -13.44 -3.93
N ILE A 40 -11.57 -12.53 -4.27
CA ILE A 40 -11.55 -11.15 -3.78
C ILE A 40 -11.70 -11.10 -2.26
N ASN A 41 -12.58 -11.92 -1.67
CA ASN A 41 -12.77 -11.99 -0.22
C ASN A 41 -11.49 -12.43 0.51
N GLU A 42 -10.79 -13.42 -0.04
CA GLU A 42 -9.51 -13.88 0.51
C GLU A 42 -8.42 -12.80 0.41
N ILE A 43 -8.38 -12.08 -0.71
CA ILE A 43 -7.47 -10.95 -0.91
C ILE A 43 -7.77 -9.83 0.10
N TYR A 44 -9.04 -9.51 0.32
CA TYR A 44 -9.45 -8.51 1.32
C TYR A 44 -9.10 -8.93 2.74
N SER A 45 -9.25 -10.22 3.08
CA SER A 45 -8.82 -10.71 4.40
C SER A 45 -7.33 -10.45 4.64
N LYS A 46 -6.49 -10.70 3.63
CA LYS A 46 -5.05 -10.43 3.71
C LYS A 46 -4.72 -8.94 3.69
N HIS A 47 -5.47 -8.16 2.92
CA HIS A 47 -5.37 -6.71 2.94
C HIS A 47 -5.71 -6.12 4.31
N ALA A 48 -6.73 -6.64 5.00
CA ALA A 48 -7.10 -6.17 6.34
C ALA A 48 -6.02 -6.48 7.39
N GLU A 49 -5.36 -7.66 7.32
CA GLU A 49 -4.20 -7.99 8.13
C GLU A 49 -3.05 -6.99 7.89
N PHE A 50 -2.74 -6.72 6.61
CA PHE A 50 -1.72 -5.74 6.22
C PHE A 50 -2.04 -4.32 6.71
N VAL A 51 -3.29 -3.87 6.55
CA VAL A 51 -3.75 -2.56 7.04
C VAL A 51 -3.54 -2.45 8.55
N THR A 52 -3.91 -3.51 9.30
CA THR A 52 -3.72 -3.55 10.75
C THR A 52 -2.24 -3.40 11.11
N PHE A 53 -1.37 -4.14 10.42
CA PHE A 53 0.08 -4.06 10.65
C PHE A 53 0.66 -2.67 10.32
N VAL A 54 0.28 -2.08 9.18
CA VAL A 54 0.70 -0.71 8.80
C VAL A 54 0.29 0.31 9.86
N ASN A 55 -0.89 0.17 10.45
CA ASN A 55 -1.35 1.10 11.48
C ASN A 55 -0.55 0.97 12.77
N GLU A 56 -0.18 -0.24 13.17
CA GLU A 56 0.66 -0.47 14.34
C GLU A 56 2.06 0.08 14.12
N LEU A 57 2.60 -0.03 12.90
CA LEU A 57 3.86 0.59 12.50
C LEU A 57 3.78 2.12 12.55
N ASP A 58 2.72 2.73 12.00
CA ASP A 58 2.51 4.18 12.03
C ASP A 58 2.38 4.70 13.46
N ALA A 59 1.62 3.99 14.31
CA ALA A 59 1.44 4.34 15.70
C ALA A 59 2.75 4.20 16.50
N ALA A 60 3.55 3.16 16.24
CA ALA A 60 4.88 3.03 16.82
C ALA A 60 5.81 4.12 16.31
N TYR A 61 5.75 4.45 15.03
CA TYR A 61 6.55 5.51 14.43
C TYR A 61 6.25 6.87 15.06
N LEU A 62 5.01 7.13 15.44
CA LEU A 62 4.60 8.35 16.15
C LEU A 62 4.74 8.28 17.68
N GLU A 63 5.31 7.20 18.21
CA GLU A 63 5.47 6.97 19.65
C GLU A 63 4.14 6.96 20.43
N VAL A 64 3.05 6.63 19.75
CA VAL A 64 1.71 6.48 20.33
C VAL A 64 1.45 5.03 20.73
N ASN A 65 2.21 4.09 20.15
CA ASN A 65 2.18 2.68 20.51
C ASN A 65 3.23 2.36 21.59
N ASP A 66 2.82 1.63 22.63
CA ASP A 66 3.68 1.15 23.71
C ASP A 66 4.04 -0.35 23.60
N LYS A 67 3.62 -1.02 22.53
CA LYS A 67 3.98 -2.42 22.27
C LYS A 67 5.48 -2.58 22.04
N THR A 68 6.10 -3.49 22.79
CA THR A 68 7.55 -3.74 22.75
C THR A 68 8.01 -4.38 21.43
N GLU A 69 7.13 -5.12 20.76
CA GLU A 69 7.40 -5.75 19.46
C GLU A 69 7.68 -4.73 18.34
N TYR A 70 7.27 -3.47 18.50
CA TYR A 70 7.55 -2.37 17.57
C TYR A 70 8.66 -1.42 18.05
N SER A 71 9.44 -1.83 19.06
CA SER A 71 10.47 -0.98 19.70
C SER A 71 11.51 -0.44 18.73
N SER A 72 11.93 -1.20 17.71
CA SER A 72 12.89 -0.70 16.72
C SER A 72 12.36 0.48 15.90
N VAL A 73 11.09 0.44 15.52
CA VAL A 73 10.38 1.52 14.81
C VAL A 73 10.05 2.70 15.71
N LYS A 74 9.74 2.43 16.99
CA LYS A 74 9.52 3.46 18.01
C LYS A 74 10.80 4.22 18.32
N GLU A 75 11.87 3.51 18.62
CA GLU A 75 13.18 4.06 19.01
C GLU A 75 14.03 4.54 17.83
N LYS A 76 13.52 4.40 16.60
CA LYS A 76 14.20 4.78 15.36
C LYS A 76 15.55 4.06 15.14
N LYS A 77 15.64 2.81 15.59
CA LYS A 77 16.85 1.96 15.50
C LYS A 77 16.76 0.87 14.45
N TYR A 78 15.69 0.86 13.67
CA TYR A 78 15.50 -0.11 12.60
C TYR A 78 16.58 0.02 11.52
N THR A 79 16.92 -1.10 10.88
CA THR A 79 17.88 -1.19 9.77
C THR A 79 17.26 -1.98 8.63
N GLY A 80 17.95 -2.13 7.50
CA GLY A 80 17.46 -2.98 6.40
C GLY A 80 17.26 -4.46 6.79
N GLY A 81 17.89 -4.94 7.88
CA GLY A 81 17.69 -6.29 8.39
C GLY A 81 16.63 -6.41 9.49
N ASP A 82 15.86 -5.34 9.74
CA ASP A 82 14.82 -5.35 10.76
C ASP A 82 13.59 -6.17 10.30
N PRO A 83 13.11 -7.13 11.11
CA PRO A 83 12.00 -8.00 10.74
C PRO A 83 10.70 -7.27 10.38
N LEU A 84 10.42 -6.11 11.02
CA LEU A 84 9.20 -5.35 10.75
C LEU A 84 9.27 -4.67 9.38
N ILE A 85 10.45 -4.18 9.02
CA ILE A 85 10.72 -3.53 7.74
C ILE A 85 10.67 -4.56 6.61
N GLU A 86 11.19 -5.76 6.85
CA GLU A 86 11.11 -6.87 5.91
C GLU A 86 9.67 -7.40 5.77
N GLN A 87 8.92 -7.51 6.88
CA GLN A 87 7.53 -7.93 6.86
C GLN A 87 6.66 -6.98 6.03
N LEU A 88 6.78 -5.66 6.24
CA LEU A 88 5.97 -4.69 5.50
C LEU A 88 6.18 -4.81 3.99
N TRP A 89 7.43 -4.98 3.56
CA TRP A 89 7.79 -5.20 2.16
C TRP A 89 7.22 -6.51 1.63
N ASN A 90 7.46 -7.61 2.34
CA ASN A 90 7.06 -8.95 1.90
C ASN A 90 5.54 -9.10 1.83
N ASP A 91 4.80 -8.59 2.82
CA ASP A 91 3.33 -8.64 2.84
C ASP A 91 2.74 -7.80 1.70
N ALA A 92 3.33 -6.65 1.38
CA ALA A 92 2.93 -5.82 0.26
C ALA A 92 3.01 -6.60 -1.07
N TYR A 93 4.16 -7.21 -1.39
CA TYR A 93 4.33 -7.97 -2.63
C TYR A 93 3.58 -9.32 -2.63
N ALA A 94 3.39 -9.95 -1.47
CA ALA A 94 2.56 -11.13 -1.35
C ALA A 94 1.09 -10.84 -1.70
N ILE A 95 0.59 -9.64 -1.36
CA ILE A 95 -0.76 -9.22 -1.75
C ILE A 95 -0.77 -8.79 -3.22
N SER A 96 0.06 -7.83 -3.63
CA SER A 96 -0.01 -7.25 -4.97
C SER A 96 0.38 -8.24 -6.06
N SER A 97 1.57 -8.83 -5.96
CA SER A 97 2.17 -9.60 -7.05
C SER A 97 1.70 -11.05 -7.07
N SER A 98 1.44 -11.65 -5.89
CA SER A 98 1.08 -13.06 -5.80
C SER A 98 -0.43 -13.31 -5.77
N ARG A 99 -1.26 -12.28 -5.57
CA ARG A 99 -2.72 -12.43 -5.49
C ARG A 99 -3.46 -11.48 -6.40
N VAL A 100 -3.23 -10.17 -6.28
CA VAL A 100 -3.98 -9.17 -7.05
C VAL A 100 -3.66 -9.24 -8.55
N ASN A 101 -2.39 -9.18 -8.93
CA ASN A 101 -1.98 -9.18 -10.35
C ASN A 101 -2.45 -10.44 -11.10
N PRO A 102 -2.28 -11.67 -10.56
CA PRO A 102 -2.82 -12.87 -11.20
C PRO A 102 -4.33 -12.80 -11.43
N THR A 103 -5.09 -12.41 -10.40
CA THR A 103 -6.55 -12.32 -10.51
C THR A 103 -6.97 -11.26 -11.53
N LEU A 104 -6.30 -10.10 -11.57
CA LEU A 104 -6.52 -9.08 -12.59
C LEU A 104 -6.21 -9.59 -14.01
N ASP A 105 -5.08 -10.26 -14.21
CA ASP A 105 -4.68 -10.80 -15.51
C ASP A 105 -5.73 -11.81 -16.03
N ILE A 106 -6.29 -12.65 -15.15
CA ILE A 106 -7.39 -13.58 -15.49
C ILE A 106 -8.68 -12.83 -15.83
N MET A 107 -9.07 -11.84 -15.01
CA MET A 107 -10.29 -11.06 -15.25
C MET A 107 -10.24 -10.27 -16.56
N TYR A 108 -9.06 -9.75 -16.93
CA TYR A 108 -8.87 -9.03 -18.19
C TYR A 108 -8.84 -9.93 -19.43
N THR A 109 -8.50 -11.21 -19.27
CA THR A 109 -8.40 -12.17 -20.39
C THR A 109 -9.65 -13.01 -20.57
N THR A 110 -10.55 -13.05 -19.59
CA THR A 110 -11.81 -13.80 -19.66
C THR A 110 -12.79 -13.14 -20.65
N THR A 111 -13.19 -13.88 -21.68
CA THR A 111 -14.19 -13.46 -22.69
C THR A 111 -15.62 -13.45 -22.14
N ASN A 112 -15.93 -12.51 -21.25
CA ASN A 112 -17.29 -11.99 -21.06
C ASN A 112 -17.23 -10.58 -20.43
N PRO A 113 -16.89 -9.56 -21.22
CA PRO A 113 -16.26 -8.32 -20.72
C PRO A 113 -17.19 -7.25 -20.12
N THR A 114 -18.51 -7.45 -20.06
CA THR A 114 -19.47 -6.35 -19.78
C THR A 114 -20.53 -6.65 -18.73
N ASN A 115 -20.30 -7.60 -17.82
CA ASN A 115 -21.16 -7.70 -16.65
C ASN A 115 -20.65 -6.70 -15.59
N ASN A 116 -21.54 -5.85 -15.04
CA ASN A 116 -21.23 -4.90 -13.96
C ASN A 116 -20.42 -5.53 -12.81
N ILE A 117 -20.54 -6.85 -12.63
CA ILE A 117 -19.79 -7.64 -11.66
C ILE A 117 -18.28 -7.64 -11.97
N ASN A 118 -17.87 -7.87 -13.22
CA ASN A 118 -16.44 -7.94 -13.58
C ASN A 118 -15.75 -6.57 -13.41
N GLU A 119 -16.40 -5.51 -13.91
CA GLU A 119 -15.91 -4.14 -13.72
C GLU A 119 -15.80 -3.78 -12.23
N ARG A 120 -16.81 -4.13 -11.43
CA ARG A 120 -16.75 -3.94 -9.98
C ARG A 120 -15.59 -4.71 -9.36
N SER A 121 -15.45 -5.99 -9.67
CA SER A 121 -14.36 -6.86 -9.18
C SER A 121 -12.98 -6.30 -9.52
N ILE A 122 -12.79 -5.84 -10.75
CA ILE A 122 -11.57 -5.14 -11.19
C ILE A 122 -11.35 -3.89 -10.34
N GLY A 123 -12.37 -3.05 -10.14
CA GLY A 123 -12.28 -1.87 -9.29
C GLY A 123 -11.81 -2.16 -7.87
N GLN A 124 -12.24 -3.29 -7.28
CA GLN A 124 -11.82 -3.69 -5.93
C GLN A 124 -10.33 -4.03 -5.87
N LEU A 125 -9.88 -4.83 -6.84
CA LEU A 125 -8.50 -5.25 -6.95
C LEU A 125 -7.57 -4.07 -7.24
N LEU A 126 -7.99 -3.14 -8.11
CA LEU A 126 -7.26 -1.89 -8.36
C LEU A 126 -7.18 -1.04 -7.09
N ALA A 127 -8.26 -0.93 -6.31
CA ALA A 127 -8.22 -0.20 -5.04
C ALA A 127 -7.21 -0.80 -4.05
N ILE A 128 -7.15 -2.14 -3.94
CA ILE A 128 -6.17 -2.84 -3.11
C ILE A 128 -4.76 -2.60 -3.63
N ARG A 129 -4.51 -2.79 -4.93
CA ARG A 129 -3.18 -2.59 -5.53
C ARG A 129 -2.68 -1.16 -5.36
N GLY A 130 -3.55 -0.18 -5.61
CA GLY A 130 -3.29 1.23 -5.35
C GLY A 130 -2.94 1.50 -3.89
N HIS A 131 -3.66 0.91 -2.92
CA HIS A 131 -3.30 1.07 -1.51
C HIS A 131 -1.96 0.43 -1.15
N ILE A 132 -1.67 -0.78 -1.65
CA ILE A 132 -0.38 -1.44 -1.40
C ILE A 132 0.79 -0.59 -1.92
N TYR A 133 0.71 -0.11 -3.16
CA TYR A 133 1.77 0.73 -3.74
C TYR A 133 1.84 2.12 -3.11
N LEU A 134 0.72 2.67 -2.63
CA LEU A 134 0.72 3.88 -1.80
C LEU A 134 1.54 3.66 -0.53
N GLN A 135 1.38 2.54 0.16
CA GLN A 135 2.17 2.23 1.35
C GLN A 135 3.65 2.03 1.00
N LEU A 136 3.98 1.35 -0.10
CA LEU A 136 5.38 1.24 -0.55
C LEU A 136 6.00 2.61 -0.84
N ALA A 137 5.29 3.50 -1.54
CA ALA A 137 5.73 4.87 -1.81
C ALA A 137 5.86 5.71 -0.53
N LEU A 138 4.92 5.56 0.40
CA LEU A 138 4.93 6.28 1.66
C LEU A 138 6.11 5.82 2.53
N TRP A 139 6.27 4.52 2.73
CA TRP A 139 7.25 3.96 3.66
C TRP A 139 8.65 3.90 3.09
N TYR A 140 8.86 3.50 1.84
CA TYR A 140 10.18 3.28 1.26
C TYR A 140 10.58 4.34 0.24
N GLY A 141 9.64 5.17 -0.23
CA GLY A 141 9.89 6.15 -1.28
C GLY A 141 9.99 5.52 -2.66
N LYS A 142 10.98 4.62 -2.88
CA LYS A 142 11.16 3.86 -4.11
C LYS A 142 10.92 2.37 -3.88
N ALA A 143 10.44 1.70 -4.92
CA ALA A 143 10.13 0.28 -4.91
C ALA A 143 9.94 -0.24 -6.36
N PRO A 144 10.18 -1.53 -6.62
CA PRO A 144 9.75 -2.17 -7.86
C PRO A 144 8.25 -1.99 -8.16
N LEU A 145 7.90 -1.70 -9.42
CA LEU A 145 6.52 -1.70 -9.89
C LEU A 145 6.22 -2.99 -10.64
N VAL A 146 5.64 -3.96 -9.93
CA VAL A 146 5.22 -5.25 -10.46
C VAL A 146 3.70 -5.22 -10.69
N LEU A 147 3.28 -5.09 -11.94
CA LEU A 147 1.86 -4.88 -12.30
C LEU A 147 1.22 -6.06 -13.05
N LYS A 148 2.00 -7.11 -13.37
CA LYS A 148 1.58 -8.31 -14.11
C LYS A 148 2.30 -9.54 -13.60
N ILE A 149 1.78 -10.72 -13.91
CA ILE A 149 2.48 -11.99 -13.67
C ILE A 149 3.77 -12.03 -14.51
N TRP A 150 4.84 -12.57 -13.92
CA TRP A 150 6.08 -12.88 -14.61
C TRP A 150 6.11 -14.35 -15.06
N ASP A 151 6.47 -14.60 -16.31
CA ASP A 151 6.34 -15.89 -16.99
C ASP A 151 7.62 -16.76 -17.00
N GLY A 152 8.69 -16.36 -16.32
CA GLY A 152 9.80 -17.27 -15.94
C GLY A 152 11.21 -16.68 -15.89
N GLY A 153 12.12 -17.36 -15.18
CA GLY A 153 13.50 -16.92 -14.91
C GLY A 153 13.67 -16.31 -13.51
N SER A 154 14.87 -15.82 -13.17
CA SER A 154 15.09 -14.98 -11.99
C SER A 154 14.82 -13.53 -12.38
N PRO A 155 13.61 -12.99 -12.13
CA PRO A 155 13.28 -11.64 -12.56
C PRO A 155 14.15 -10.61 -11.83
N ILE A 156 14.73 -9.70 -12.59
CA ILE A 156 15.24 -8.44 -12.06
C ILE A 156 14.10 -7.43 -12.19
N PHE A 157 13.57 -6.98 -11.07
CA PHE A 157 12.54 -5.94 -11.06
C PHE A 157 13.20 -4.61 -10.70
N PRO A 158 13.44 -3.72 -11.69
CA PRO A 158 14.06 -2.44 -11.40
C PRO A 158 13.17 -1.58 -10.52
N GLU A 159 13.77 -0.90 -9.55
CA GLU A 159 13.05 0.05 -8.72
C GLU A 159 12.50 1.21 -9.55
N SER A 160 11.30 1.65 -9.20
CA SER A 160 10.71 2.89 -9.69
C SER A 160 10.78 3.94 -8.58
N ASN A 161 11.01 5.19 -8.98
CA ASN A 161 11.00 6.30 -8.03
C ASN A 161 9.57 6.57 -7.51
N ARG A 162 9.48 7.33 -6.41
CA ARG A 162 8.22 7.65 -5.74
C ARG A 162 7.16 8.23 -6.68
N ASN A 163 7.55 9.16 -7.55
CA ASN A 163 6.62 9.82 -8.44
C ASN A 163 5.97 8.84 -9.42
N LYS A 164 6.76 7.95 -10.02
CA LYS A 164 6.25 6.93 -10.94
C LYS A 164 5.34 5.94 -10.21
N ILE A 165 5.66 5.57 -8.97
CA ILE A 165 4.77 4.72 -8.16
C ILE A 165 3.44 5.44 -7.90
N LEU A 166 3.49 6.71 -7.52
CA LEU A 166 2.30 7.51 -7.25
C LEU A 166 1.44 7.73 -8.51
N ASP A 167 2.05 7.82 -9.71
CA ASP A 167 1.31 7.85 -10.97
C ASP A 167 0.42 6.59 -11.14
N GLU A 168 0.98 5.40 -10.91
CA GLU A 168 0.23 4.14 -10.97
C GLU A 168 -0.82 4.02 -9.87
N VAL A 169 -0.48 4.43 -8.64
CA VAL A 169 -1.42 4.46 -7.50
C VAL A 169 -2.63 5.32 -7.83
N ILE A 170 -2.41 6.52 -8.39
CA ILE A 170 -3.48 7.44 -8.78
C ILE A 170 -4.33 6.80 -9.87
N ALA A 171 -3.72 6.24 -10.91
CA ALA A 171 -4.43 5.59 -12.00
C ALA A 171 -5.32 4.44 -11.51
N ASP A 172 -4.79 3.55 -10.66
CA ASP A 172 -5.53 2.44 -10.06
C ASP A 172 -6.71 2.91 -9.20
N LEU A 173 -6.50 3.90 -8.33
CA LEU A 173 -7.55 4.39 -7.42
C LEU A 173 -8.63 5.21 -8.15
N GLU A 174 -8.27 5.97 -9.19
CA GLU A 174 -9.24 6.68 -10.03
C GLU A 174 -10.08 5.70 -10.85
N ALA A 175 -9.44 4.68 -11.44
CA ALA A 175 -10.16 3.61 -12.12
C ALA A 175 -11.08 2.85 -11.16
N ALA A 176 -10.62 2.55 -9.93
CA ALA A 176 -11.47 1.96 -8.92
C ALA A 176 -12.72 2.81 -8.63
N LEU A 177 -12.58 4.12 -8.44
CA LEU A 177 -13.72 5.02 -8.21
C LEU A 177 -14.70 5.10 -9.38
N LEU A 178 -14.25 4.86 -10.62
CA LEU A 178 -15.11 4.78 -11.78
C LEU A 178 -15.99 3.51 -11.74
N TYR A 179 -15.40 2.38 -11.32
CA TYR A 179 -16.09 1.09 -11.27
C TYR A 179 -16.95 0.88 -10.02
N TYR A 180 -16.70 1.62 -8.93
CA TYR A 180 -17.53 1.59 -7.71
C TYR A 180 -18.70 2.58 -7.79
N THR A 181 -19.83 2.17 -8.37
CA THR A 181 -21.05 3.00 -8.43
C THR A 181 -21.94 2.91 -7.19
N ASP A 182 -21.72 1.93 -6.30
CA ASP A 182 -22.67 1.58 -5.22
C ASP A 182 -22.11 1.88 -3.81
N SER A 183 -22.95 2.45 -2.94
CA SER A 183 -22.54 2.99 -1.63
C SER A 183 -22.52 1.95 -0.50
N GLU A 184 -23.03 0.74 -0.73
CA GLU A 184 -23.30 -0.25 0.33
C GLU A 184 -22.29 -1.41 0.42
N TYR A 185 -21.08 -1.23 -0.11
CA TYR A 185 -20.12 -2.34 -0.17
C TYR A 185 -19.39 -2.59 1.16
N THR A 186 -19.21 -3.88 1.49
CA THR A 186 -18.76 -4.34 2.81
C THR A 186 -17.25 -4.30 3.04
N TYR A 187 -16.42 -4.28 1.99
CA TYR A 187 -14.97 -4.42 2.12
C TYR A 187 -14.22 -3.07 2.16
N MET A 188 -14.08 -2.37 1.03
CA MET A 188 -13.51 -1.02 0.99
C MET A 188 -14.56 -0.03 0.47
N LYS A 189 -14.87 0.97 1.30
CA LYS A 189 -15.86 2.00 0.95
C LYS A 189 -15.26 3.00 -0.04
N ARG A 190 -16.12 3.60 -0.87
CA ARG A 190 -15.74 4.67 -1.80
C ARG A 190 -15.03 5.84 -1.12
N GLU A 191 -15.46 6.18 0.09
CA GLU A 191 -14.82 7.19 0.94
C GLU A 191 -13.36 6.82 1.23
N GLN A 192 -13.07 5.57 1.60
CA GLN A 192 -11.72 5.11 1.89
C GLN A 192 -10.81 5.16 0.64
N ILE A 193 -11.34 4.88 -0.55
CA ILE A 193 -10.59 5.05 -1.81
C ILE A 193 -10.27 6.54 -2.05
N ARG A 194 -11.23 7.45 -1.81
CA ARG A 194 -11.00 8.91 -1.89
C ARG A 194 -9.95 9.38 -0.88
N GLN A 195 -9.99 8.82 0.32
CA GLN A 195 -8.99 9.07 1.35
C GLN A 195 -7.58 8.68 0.85
N TYR A 196 -7.40 7.49 0.28
CA TYR A 196 -6.12 7.08 -0.32
C TYR A 196 -5.69 7.98 -1.49
N LEU A 197 -6.62 8.45 -2.33
CA LEU A 197 -6.30 9.43 -3.38
C LEU A 197 -5.80 10.75 -2.81
N ILE A 198 -6.40 11.25 -1.72
CA ILE A 198 -5.90 12.44 -1.03
C ILE A 198 -4.46 12.22 -0.58
N GLN A 199 -4.14 11.05 -0.04
CA GLN A 199 -2.77 10.73 0.36
C GLN A 199 -1.82 10.74 -0.83
N ALA A 200 -2.19 10.09 -1.92
CA ALA A 200 -1.37 10.01 -3.13
C ALA A 200 -1.13 11.42 -3.74
N TYR A 201 -2.18 12.23 -3.88
CA TYR A 201 -2.05 13.62 -4.35
C TYR A 201 -1.22 14.49 -3.43
N SER A 202 -1.36 14.31 -2.11
CA SER A 202 -0.57 15.03 -1.11
C SER A 202 0.92 14.73 -1.27
N LEU A 203 1.29 13.45 -1.38
CA LEU A 203 2.69 13.01 -1.58
C LEU A 203 3.27 13.46 -2.92
N LYS A 204 2.42 13.64 -3.93
CA LYS A 204 2.79 14.11 -5.26
C LYS A 204 2.84 15.64 -5.37
N GLY A 205 2.38 16.36 -4.34
CA GLY A 205 2.28 17.81 -4.34
C GLY A 205 1.12 18.36 -5.18
N GLU A 206 0.16 17.53 -5.58
CA GLU A 206 -1.03 17.93 -6.36
C GLU A 206 -2.11 18.56 -5.44
N LEU A 207 -1.74 19.59 -4.67
CA LEU A 207 -2.54 20.15 -3.58
C LEU A 207 -3.91 20.68 -4.02
N SER A 208 -4.03 21.19 -5.24
CA SER A 208 -5.33 21.63 -5.78
C SER A 208 -6.33 20.47 -5.89
N ARG A 209 -5.87 19.26 -6.20
CA ARG A 209 -6.72 18.06 -6.27
C ARG A 209 -7.10 17.56 -4.88
N VAL A 210 -6.17 17.68 -3.92
CA VAL A 210 -6.45 17.43 -2.50
C VAL A 210 -7.60 18.32 -2.01
N VAL A 211 -7.52 19.63 -2.24
CA VAL A 211 -8.58 20.58 -1.84
C VAL A 211 -9.92 20.25 -2.50
N LEU A 212 -9.94 19.76 -3.73
CA LEU A 212 -11.19 19.34 -4.39
C LEU A 212 -11.83 18.12 -3.71
N LEU A 213 -11.05 17.10 -3.38
CA LEU A 213 -11.55 15.90 -2.72
C LEU A 213 -11.98 16.16 -1.26
N LEU A 214 -11.31 17.08 -0.57
CA LEU A 214 -11.65 17.44 0.82
C LEU A 214 -12.99 18.18 0.98
N LYS A 215 -13.59 18.67 -0.12
CA LYS A 215 -14.93 19.27 -0.10
C LYS A 215 -16.06 18.24 0.02
N ASP A 216 -15.76 16.95 -0.11
CA ASP A 216 -16.73 15.89 0.14
C ASP A 216 -16.99 15.80 1.65
N GLU A 217 -18.24 16.02 2.07
CA GLU A 217 -18.63 16.05 3.48
C GLU A 217 -18.25 14.75 4.22
N ASN A 218 -18.32 13.60 3.54
CA ASN A 218 -17.98 12.31 4.12
C ASN A 218 -16.48 12.18 4.43
N VAL A 219 -15.62 12.88 3.68
CA VAL A 219 -14.17 12.90 3.91
C VAL A 219 -13.79 13.94 4.96
N SER A 220 -14.44 15.11 4.92
CA SER A 220 -14.12 16.25 5.78
C SER A 220 -14.41 16.01 7.28
N GLY A 221 -15.25 15.02 7.60
CA GLY A 221 -15.56 14.65 8.99
C GLY A 221 -14.39 14.02 9.76
N ASN A 222 -13.32 13.61 9.07
CA ASN A 222 -12.13 13.08 9.72
C ASN A 222 -11.20 14.21 10.21
N ALA A 223 -10.77 14.15 11.47
CA ALA A 223 -9.92 15.17 12.09
C ALA A 223 -8.59 15.40 11.36
N PHE A 224 -7.99 14.36 10.77
CA PHE A 224 -6.78 14.49 9.96
C PHE A 224 -7.03 15.32 8.71
N TYR A 225 -8.07 14.99 7.94
CA TYR A 225 -8.41 15.68 6.70
C TYR A 225 -8.86 17.13 6.95
N ALA A 226 -9.53 17.39 8.08
CA ALA A 226 -9.80 18.74 8.53
C ALA A 226 -8.52 19.53 8.84
N ALA A 227 -7.56 18.94 9.56
CA ALA A 227 -6.28 19.55 9.86
C ALA A 227 -5.46 19.83 8.57
N LEU A 228 -5.43 18.87 7.65
CA LEU A 228 -4.79 19.04 6.33
C LEU A 228 -5.44 20.18 5.53
N ASN A 229 -6.78 20.25 5.52
CA ASN A 229 -7.50 21.34 4.86
C ASN A 229 -7.19 22.71 5.47
N ASN A 230 -7.15 22.80 6.79
CA ASN A 230 -6.81 24.05 7.47
C ASN A 230 -5.38 24.52 7.13
N TRP A 231 -4.42 23.60 7.08
CA TRP A 231 -3.06 23.91 6.62
C TRP A 231 -3.05 24.46 5.19
N LEU A 232 -3.70 23.75 4.26
CA LEU A 232 -3.78 24.14 2.85
C LEU A 232 -4.49 25.49 2.65
N THR A 233 -5.34 25.89 3.58
CA THR A 233 -6.07 27.17 3.56
C THR A 233 -5.41 28.28 4.37
N GLY A 234 -4.18 28.06 4.85
CA GLY A 234 -3.32 29.11 5.43
C GLY A 234 -3.21 29.11 6.96
N GLU A 235 -3.67 28.06 7.64
CA GLU A 235 -3.40 27.91 9.08
C GLU A 235 -1.90 27.66 9.33
N LYS A 236 -1.38 28.20 10.45
CA LYS A 236 0.04 28.06 10.81
C LYS A 236 0.40 26.58 11.03
N LYS A 237 1.44 26.11 10.33
CA LYS A 237 1.99 24.74 10.37
C LYS A 237 2.04 24.11 11.77
N GLY A 238 2.53 24.85 12.78
CA GLY A 238 2.66 24.35 14.16
C GLY A 238 1.32 24.00 14.83
N LYS A 239 0.29 24.82 14.63
CA LYS A 239 -1.04 24.62 15.23
C LYS A 239 -1.76 23.39 14.65
N VAL A 240 -1.59 23.17 13.35
CA VAL A 240 -2.11 21.99 12.65
C VAL A 240 -1.49 20.72 13.23
N MET A 241 -0.19 20.74 13.51
CA MET A 241 0.52 19.58 14.07
C MET A 241 0.14 19.29 15.53
N GLU A 242 -0.01 20.31 16.37
CA GLU A 242 -0.50 20.13 17.75
C GLU A 242 -1.89 19.48 17.78
N THR A 243 -2.79 20.00 16.94
CA THR A 243 -4.13 19.44 16.75
C THR A 243 -4.03 17.99 16.28
N TYR A 244 -3.17 17.72 15.31
CA TYR A 244 -2.97 16.38 14.78
C TYR A 244 -2.45 15.40 15.84
N LYS A 245 -1.39 15.74 16.56
CA LYS A 245 -0.81 14.90 17.62
C LYS A 245 -1.83 14.59 18.72
N SER A 246 -2.62 15.58 19.14
CA SER A 246 -3.66 15.40 20.15
C SER A 246 -4.84 14.52 19.70
N THR A 247 -5.13 14.51 18.39
CA THR A 247 -6.24 13.75 17.81
C THR A 247 -5.81 12.36 17.35
N TYR A 248 -4.53 12.16 17.02
CA TYR A 248 -4.01 10.86 16.59
C TYR A 248 -4.17 9.80 17.69
N SER A 249 -3.83 10.12 18.94
CA SER A 249 -3.96 9.23 20.10
C SER A 249 -5.40 8.82 20.41
N THR A 250 -6.39 9.57 19.92
CA THR A 250 -7.81 9.35 20.20
C THR A 250 -8.58 8.82 18.99
N SER A 251 -8.02 8.88 17.78
CA SER A 251 -8.76 8.63 16.55
C SER A 251 -8.26 7.47 15.70
N HIS A 252 -7.18 6.76 16.10
CA HIS A 252 -6.62 5.60 15.37
C HIS A 252 -6.42 5.86 13.86
N ASN A 253 -6.17 7.12 13.48
CA ASN A 253 -6.26 7.53 12.08
C ASN A 253 -4.94 7.35 11.31
N TYR A 254 -4.86 6.22 10.60
CA TYR A 254 -4.31 5.85 9.28
C TYR A 254 -3.39 6.80 8.44
N ALA A 255 -2.77 7.85 8.99
CA ALA A 255 -2.09 8.86 8.17
C ALA A 255 -0.95 9.65 8.87
N GLY A 256 -0.39 9.12 9.96
CA GLY A 256 0.65 9.76 10.78
C GLY A 256 1.83 10.24 9.97
N LYS A 257 2.48 9.25 9.39
CA LYS A 257 3.60 9.41 8.50
C LYS A 257 3.28 10.21 7.25
N LEU A 258 2.04 10.17 6.75
CA LEU A 258 1.63 10.95 5.59
C LEU A 258 1.69 12.45 5.86
N LEU A 259 1.16 12.92 7.00
CA LEU A 259 1.18 14.35 7.33
C LEU A 259 2.62 14.88 7.36
N LEU A 260 3.50 14.11 7.98
CA LEU A 260 4.93 14.44 8.11
C LEU A 260 5.59 14.56 6.74
N ASN A 261 5.33 13.61 5.85
CA ASN A 261 5.87 13.61 4.50
C ASN A 261 5.28 14.74 3.63
N THR A 262 4.01 15.09 3.83
CA THR A 262 3.31 16.13 3.04
C THR A 262 3.68 17.54 3.50
N MET A 263 3.77 17.77 4.81
CA MET A 263 4.05 19.09 5.37
C MET A 263 5.55 19.40 5.43
N GLU A 264 6.42 18.48 5.01
CA GLU A 264 7.89 18.58 5.11
C GLU A 264 8.29 19.02 6.53
N TYR A 265 7.78 18.32 7.53
CA TYR A 265 7.91 18.74 8.92
C TYR A 265 9.33 18.57 9.46
N ASP A 266 9.74 19.50 10.33
CA ASP A 266 11.08 19.52 10.93
C ASP A 266 11.16 18.52 12.10
N GLN A 267 12.10 17.59 11.99
CA GLN A 267 12.50 16.61 13.00
C GLN A 267 12.73 17.21 14.40
N THR A 268 13.09 18.49 14.50
CA THR A 268 13.33 19.18 15.78
C THR A 268 12.12 19.24 16.71
N TYR A 269 10.88 19.33 16.21
CA TYR A 269 9.71 19.44 17.08
C TYR A 269 9.22 18.11 17.65
N PHE A 270 9.54 16.99 17.00
CA PHE A 270 9.33 15.67 17.61
C PHE A 270 10.47 15.28 18.56
N GLY A 271 11.54 16.08 18.65
CA GLY A 271 12.73 15.72 19.41
C GLY A 271 13.45 14.51 18.81
N TRP A 272 13.28 14.27 17.51
CA TRP A 272 13.91 13.16 16.81
C TRP A 272 15.37 13.46 16.49
N PRO A 273 16.24 12.43 16.36
CA PRO A 273 17.64 12.63 16.00
C PRO A 273 17.80 13.37 14.67
N ASP A 274 18.78 14.28 14.57
CA ASP A 274 19.00 15.23 13.46
C ASP A 274 19.26 14.60 12.06
N ASN A 275 19.29 13.27 11.96
CA ASN A 275 19.58 12.51 10.75
C ASN A 275 18.50 11.48 10.38
N HIS A 276 17.31 11.53 11.00
CA HIS A 276 16.28 10.53 10.73
C HIS A 276 15.56 10.80 9.40
N LEU A 277 15.66 9.86 8.47
CA LEU A 277 14.93 9.93 7.21
C LEU A 277 13.46 9.57 7.41
N SER A 278 12.58 10.28 6.72
CA SER A 278 11.13 10.03 6.78
C SER A 278 10.69 8.75 6.07
N ILE A 279 11.61 8.01 5.45
CA ILE A 279 11.38 6.76 4.71
C ILE A 279 12.25 5.67 5.32
N PHE A 280 11.80 4.42 5.28
CA PHE A 280 12.49 3.20 5.72
C PHE A 280 13.64 2.79 4.79
N PRO A 281 14.60 1.97 5.28
CA PRO A 281 15.56 1.31 4.40
C PRO A 281 14.82 0.30 3.55
N ILE A 282 15.34 0.05 2.34
CA ILE A 282 14.96 -1.14 1.59
C ILE A 282 15.48 -2.37 2.35
N PRO A 283 14.68 -3.45 2.48
CA PRO A 283 15.13 -4.67 3.15
C PRO A 283 16.46 -5.20 2.58
N SER A 284 17.38 -5.57 3.47
CA SER A 284 18.72 -6.04 3.08
C SER A 284 18.65 -7.30 2.22
N HIS A 285 17.68 -8.18 2.49
CA HIS A 285 17.43 -9.37 1.68
C HIS A 285 17.08 -9.00 0.22
N GLU A 286 16.20 -8.02 0.01
CA GLU A 286 15.82 -7.55 -1.33
C GLU A 286 17.03 -6.98 -2.06
N VAL A 287 17.79 -6.08 -1.43
CA VAL A 287 19.01 -5.48 -2.04
C VAL A 287 20.03 -6.55 -2.42
N SER A 288 20.12 -7.63 -1.63
CA SER A 288 21.06 -8.73 -1.89
C SER A 288 20.63 -9.68 -3.02
N THR A 289 19.33 -9.78 -3.30
CA THR A 289 18.76 -10.77 -4.21
C THR A 289 18.24 -10.18 -5.52
N ASN A 290 17.83 -8.91 -5.54
CA ASN A 290 17.35 -8.20 -6.71
C ASN A 290 18.33 -7.11 -7.13
N GLN A 291 19.12 -7.38 -8.18
CA GLN A 291 20.12 -6.44 -8.72
C GLN A 291 19.53 -5.12 -9.25
N GLY A 292 18.20 -5.04 -9.42
CA GLY A 292 17.49 -3.85 -9.86
C GLY A 292 17.12 -2.88 -8.75
N VAL A 293 17.43 -3.20 -7.49
CA VAL A 293 17.05 -2.43 -6.31
C VAL A 293 18.28 -1.98 -5.54
N THR A 294 18.28 -0.73 -5.08
CA THR A 294 19.39 -0.16 -4.31
C THR A 294 18.90 0.44 -3.00
N GLN A 295 19.79 0.59 -2.02
CA GLN A 295 19.42 1.18 -0.74
C GLN A 295 18.99 2.66 -0.89
N ASN A 296 18.13 3.14 0.00
CA ASN A 296 17.78 4.55 0.10
C ASN A 296 18.98 5.38 0.61
N PRO A 297 19.26 6.57 0.04
CA PRO A 297 20.37 7.40 0.49
C PRO A 297 20.23 7.77 1.98
N GLY A 298 21.31 7.66 2.75
CA GLY A 298 21.34 7.99 4.18
C GLY A 298 20.87 6.87 5.11
N TYR A 299 20.79 5.64 4.58
CA TYR A 299 20.83 4.38 5.31
C TYR A 299 22.20 3.73 5.26
#